data_AF-G1VC67-F1
#
_entry.id   AF-G1VC67-F1
#
_cell.length_a   1.000
_cell.length_b   1.000
_cell.length_c   1.000
_cell.angle_alpha   90.00
_cell.angle_beta   90.00
_cell.angle_gamma   90.00
#
_symmetry.space_group_name_H-M   'P 1'
#
loop_
_entity.id
_entity.type
_entity.pdbx_description
1 polymer ?
#
loop_
_entity_poly.entity_id
_entity_poly.type
_entity_poly.pdbx_seq_one_letter_code
_entity_poly.pdbx_strand_id
1 'polypeptide(L)'
;MSGNRIEYRQIRKCILLVVLVWLIYLVYSIVAVYYDNKSLEIGPIKSYEIVSKHSGAVNITSYIIVRYMGKDYTVTVSRKDINENKLYKPLYYNKWTDILFYDIRDDIFVRAGFLSIGLLSIICMYHYIKGYHGGKQ
;
A
#
# COMPACT_ATOMS: atom_id res chain seq x y z
N MET A 1 -30.31 -0.68 33.89
CA MET A 1 -28.99 -0.06 33.57
C MET A 1 -27.93 -1.13 33.19
N SER A 2 -28.31 -2.13 32.37
CA SER A 2 -27.46 -3.28 31.97
C SER A 2 -26.95 -3.18 30.52
N GLY A 3 -27.71 -2.59 29.59
CA GLY A 3 -27.31 -2.42 28.18
C GLY A 3 -25.99 -1.65 28.01
N ASN A 4 -25.78 -0.63 28.84
CA ASN A 4 -24.61 0.25 28.79
C ASN A 4 -23.26 -0.41 29.16
N ARG A 5 -23.27 -1.58 29.82
CA ARG A 5 -22.01 -2.34 30.11
C ARG A 5 -21.68 -3.35 29.02
N ILE A 6 -22.70 -3.97 28.41
CA ILE A 6 -22.54 -4.95 27.34
C ILE A 6 -22.06 -4.25 26.07
N GLU A 7 -22.70 -3.14 25.70
CA GLU A 7 -22.28 -2.28 24.59
C GLU A 7 -20.85 -1.76 24.78
N TYR A 8 -20.52 -1.27 25.98
CA TYR A 8 -19.16 -0.81 26.29
C TYR A 8 -18.10 -1.91 26.11
N ARG A 9 -18.39 -3.13 26.57
CA ARG A 9 -17.47 -4.26 26.43
C ARG A 9 -17.30 -4.66 24.96
N GLN A 10 -18.33 -4.54 24.15
CA GLN A 10 -18.27 -4.76 22.70
C GLN A 10 -17.46 -3.66 22.00
N ILE A 11 -17.68 -2.39 22.33
CA ILE A 11 -16.94 -1.25 21.76
C ILE A 11 -15.44 -1.38 22.08
N ARG A 12 -15.08 -1.75 23.31
CA ARG A 12 -13.67 -1.96 23.69
C ARG A 12 -13.01 -3.12 22.92
N LYS A 13 -13.75 -4.21 22.65
CA LYS A 13 -13.27 -5.31 21.80
C LYS A 13 -13.08 -4.84 20.35
N CYS A 14 -14.02 -4.04 19.84
CA CYS A 14 -13.93 -3.48 18.49
C CYS A 14 -12.68 -2.58 18.33
N ILE A 15 -12.41 -1.70 19.30
CA ILE A 15 -11.18 -0.88 19.30
C ILE A 15 -9.93 -1.74 19.30
N LEU A 16 -9.88 -2.77 20.13
CA LEU A 16 -8.73 -3.68 20.16
C LEU A 16 -8.49 -4.35 18.80
N LEU A 17 -9.56 -4.76 18.11
CA LEU A 17 -9.47 -5.33 16.76
C LEU A 17 -8.98 -4.30 15.74
N VAL A 18 -9.52 -3.07 15.78
CA VAL A 18 -9.09 -1.99 14.88
C VAL A 18 -7.62 -1.65 15.09
N VAL A 19 -7.18 -1.51 16.34
CA VAL A 19 -5.76 -1.29 16.68
C VAL A 19 -4.90 -2.44 16.18
N LEU A 20 -5.34 -3.69 16.34
CA LEU A 20 -4.60 -4.86 15.86
C LEU A 20 -4.44 -4.84 14.33
N VAL A 21 -5.51 -4.56 13.59
CA VAL A 21 -5.47 -4.47 12.12
C VAL A 21 -4.50 -3.38 11.66
N TRP A 22 -4.55 -2.20 12.28
CA TRP A 22 -3.63 -1.11 11.95
C TRP A 22 -2.18 -1.42 12.30
N LEU A 23 -1.95 -2.14 13.40
CA LEU A 23 -0.61 -2.57 13.79
C LEU A 23 -0.03 -3.58 12.79
N ILE A 24 -0.84 -4.54 12.33
CA ILE A 24 -0.45 -5.48 11.25
C ILE A 24 -0.12 -4.71 9.97
N TYR A 25 -0.98 -3.76 9.57
CA TYR A 25 -0.76 -2.95 8.38
C TYR A 25 0.50 -2.06 8.48
N LEU A 26 0.80 -1.54 9.67
CA LEU A 26 2.00 -0.76 9.95
C LEU A 26 3.26 -1.62 9.81
N VAL A 27 3.28 -2.82 10.40
CA VAL A 27 4.40 -3.76 10.26
C VAL A 27 4.60 -4.14 8.80
N TYR A 28 3.53 -4.48 8.08
CA TYR A 28 3.59 -4.75 6.64
C TYR A 28 4.17 -3.57 5.85
N SER A 29 3.74 -2.33 6.17
CA SER A 29 4.22 -1.13 5.49
C SER A 29 5.70 -0.88 5.73
N ILE A 30 6.19 -1.07 6.96
CA ILE A 30 7.63 -0.95 7.27
C ILE A 30 8.44 -1.98 6.49
N VAL A 31 8.01 -3.23 6.47
CA VAL A 31 8.70 -4.32 5.76
C VAL A 31 8.74 -4.03 4.26
N ALA A 32 7.61 -3.64 3.67
CA ALA A 32 7.53 -3.29 2.25
C ALA A 32 8.51 -2.15 1.90
N VAL A 33 8.44 -1.02 2.64
CA VAL A 33 9.33 0.14 2.42
C VAL A 33 10.80 -0.23 2.60
N TYR A 34 11.13 -1.10 3.56
CA TYR A 34 12.51 -1.56 3.75
C TYR A 34 13.04 -2.32 2.52
N TYR A 35 12.28 -3.28 1.99
CA TYR A 35 12.71 -4.05 0.82
C TYR A 35 12.72 -3.21 -0.46
N ASP A 36 11.77 -2.31 -0.58
CA ASP A 36 11.69 -1.31 -1.65
C ASP A 36 12.93 -0.40 -1.66
N ASN A 37 13.31 0.16 -0.51
CA ASN A 37 14.54 0.95 -0.37
C ASN A 37 15.79 0.11 -0.68
N LYS A 38 15.83 -1.14 -0.22
CA LYS A 38 16.93 -2.05 -0.53
C LYS A 38 17.07 -2.31 -2.03
N SER A 39 15.95 -2.40 -2.75
CA SER A 39 15.95 -2.50 -4.21
C SER A 39 16.43 -1.22 -4.89
N LEU A 40 16.11 -0.05 -4.35
CA LEU A 40 16.64 1.23 -4.82
C LEU A 40 18.16 1.35 -4.60
N GLU A 41 18.67 0.88 -3.46
CA GLU A 41 20.12 0.85 -3.15
C GLU A 41 20.91 -0.05 -4.10
N ILE A 42 20.34 -1.19 -4.51
CA ILE A 42 20.95 -2.09 -5.51
C ILE A 42 21.00 -1.42 -6.89
N GLY A 43 20.13 -0.43 -7.13
CA GLY A 43 20.01 0.30 -8.38
C GLY A 43 19.08 -0.38 -9.38
N PRO A 44 18.79 0.30 -10.51
CA PRO A 44 17.88 -0.20 -11.51
C PRO A 44 18.44 -1.43 -12.23
N ILE A 45 17.54 -2.25 -12.74
CA ILE A 45 17.89 -3.42 -13.55
C ILE A 45 18.62 -2.95 -14.81
N LYS A 46 19.78 -3.54 -15.06
CA LYS A 46 20.67 -3.17 -16.18
C LYS A 46 20.06 -3.49 -17.55
N SER A 47 19.34 -4.60 -17.65
CA SER A 47 18.71 -5.03 -18.88
C SER A 47 17.47 -5.87 -18.59
N TYR A 48 16.43 -5.62 -19.35
CA TYR A 48 15.18 -6.37 -19.33
C TYR A 48 14.60 -6.39 -20.74
N GLU A 49 13.83 -7.43 -21.04
CA GLU A 49 13.17 -7.57 -22.34
C GLU A 49 11.69 -7.27 -22.19
N ILE A 50 11.15 -6.36 -22.99
CA ILE A 50 9.71 -6.11 -23.06
C ILE A 50 9.11 -7.13 -24.03
N VAL A 51 8.46 -8.16 -23.49
CA VAL A 51 7.87 -9.27 -24.25
C VAL A 51 6.57 -8.83 -24.94
N SER A 52 5.77 -8.00 -24.27
CA SER A 52 4.53 -7.50 -24.86
C SER A 52 4.09 -6.18 -24.24
N LYS A 53 3.28 -5.45 -25.00
CA LYS A 53 2.70 -4.15 -24.61
C LYS A 53 1.18 -4.26 -24.69
N HIS A 54 0.50 -3.92 -23.62
CA HIS A 54 -0.96 -3.93 -23.55
C HIS A 54 -1.43 -2.50 -23.25
N SER A 55 -1.95 -1.85 -24.28
CA SER A 55 -2.54 -0.51 -24.14
C SER A 55 -3.98 -0.68 -23.67
N GLY A 56 -4.27 -0.24 -22.45
CA GLY A 56 -5.63 -0.24 -21.92
C GLY A 56 -6.51 0.78 -22.66
N ALA A 57 -7.82 0.56 -22.65
CA ALA A 57 -8.79 1.57 -23.09
C ALA A 57 -8.69 2.83 -22.20
N VAL A 58 -9.33 3.95 -22.61
CA VAL A 58 -9.43 5.16 -21.77
C VAL A 58 -10.01 4.73 -20.40
N ASN A 59 -9.25 4.91 -19.31
CA ASN A 59 -9.51 4.46 -17.92
C ASN A 59 -9.07 3.04 -17.50
N ILE A 60 -8.50 2.22 -18.38
CA ILE A 60 -7.91 0.93 -17.98
C ILE A 60 -6.40 1.09 -17.88
N THR A 61 -5.82 0.68 -16.74
CA THR A 61 -4.38 0.69 -16.51
C THR A 61 -3.68 -0.06 -17.63
N SER A 62 -2.74 0.63 -18.30
CA SER A 62 -1.93 -0.02 -19.32
C SER A 62 -0.77 -0.75 -18.67
N TYR A 63 -0.33 -1.85 -19.26
CA TYR A 63 0.75 -2.65 -18.70
C TYR A 63 1.68 -3.19 -19.77
N ILE A 64 2.92 -3.45 -19.38
CA ILE A 64 3.90 -4.18 -20.19
C ILE A 64 4.24 -5.49 -19.49
N ILE A 65 4.54 -6.51 -20.29
CA ILE A 65 5.12 -7.75 -19.77
C ILE A 65 6.62 -7.67 -19.98
N VAL A 66 7.37 -7.78 -18.89
CA VAL A 66 8.82 -7.69 -18.87
C VAL A 66 9.39 -9.04 -18.46
N ARG A 67 10.28 -9.59 -19.28
CA ARG A 67 11.03 -10.79 -18.95
C ARG A 67 12.29 -10.42 -18.19
N TYR A 68 12.42 -10.97 -16.99
CA TYR A 68 13.56 -10.79 -16.11
C TYR A 68 13.86 -12.10 -15.38
N MET A 69 15.13 -12.51 -15.32
CA MET A 69 15.57 -13.78 -14.71
C MET A 69 14.77 -15.03 -15.17
N GLY A 70 14.32 -15.05 -16.43
CA GLY A 70 13.56 -16.17 -16.99
C GLY A 70 12.08 -16.23 -16.60
N LYS A 71 11.56 -15.21 -15.91
CA LYS A 71 10.13 -15.05 -15.58
C LYS A 71 9.54 -13.81 -16.24
N ASP A 72 8.24 -13.86 -16.51
CA ASP A 72 7.47 -12.77 -17.10
C ASP A 72 6.71 -12.02 -16.00
N TYR A 73 6.98 -10.71 -15.87
CA TYR A 73 6.40 -9.84 -14.87
C TYR A 73 5.50 -8.80 -15.51
N THR A 74 4.36 -8.51 -14.88
CA THR A 74 3.47 -7.44 -15.32
C THR A 74 3.84 -6.14 -14.64
N VAL A 75 4.14 -5.10 -15.42
CA VAL A 75 4.45 -3.77 -14.91
C VAL A 75 3.44 -2.77 -15.44
N THR A 76 2.79 -2.05 -14.53
CA THR A 76 1.85 -0.99 -14.86
C THR A 76 2.60 0.22 -15.42
N VAL A 77 2.16 0.72 -16.57
CA VAL A 77 2.73 1.88 -17.25
C VAL A 77 1.65 2.91 -17.53
N SER A 78 2.04 4.18 -17.61
CA SER A 78 1.14 5.21 -18.10
C SER A 78 0.86 5.01 -19.58
N ARG A 79 -0.37 5.27 -20.01
CA ARG A 79 -0.74 5.29 -21.43
C ARG A 79 0.08 6.32 -22.22
N LYS A 80 0.43 7.44 -21.58
CA LYS A 80 1.32 8.46 -22.16
C LYS A 80 2.68 7.85 -22.51
N ASP A 81 3.22 7.01 -21.63
CA ASP A 81 4.52 6.37 -21.84
C ASP A 81 4.46 5.31 -22.96
N ILE A 82 3.33 4.60 -23.11
CA ILE A 82 3.11 3.70 -24.25
C ILE A 82 3.05 4.48 -25.56
N ASN A 83 2.25 5.54 -25.61
CA ASN A 83 2.05 6.33 -26.83
C ASN A 83 3.33 7.08 -27.25
N GLU A 84 4.10 7.58 -26.29
CA GLU A 84 5.39 8.25 -26.53
C GLU A 84 6.56 7.26 -26.66
N ASN A 85 6.30 5.95 -26.59
CA ASN A 85 7.29 4.87 -26.62
C ASN A 85 8.41 5.01 -25.56
N LYS A 86 8.13 5.71 -24.45
CA LYS A 86 9.02 5.97 -23.31
C LYS A 86 8.92 4.85 -22.26
N LEU A 87 9.05 3.61 -22.70
CA LEU A 87 8.89 2.43 -21.85
C LEU A 87 10.19 2.02 -21.16
N TYR A 88 11.33 2.45 -21.70
CA TYR A 88 12.65 2.23 -21.11
C TYR A 88 12.90 3.21 -19.96
N LYS A 89 12.24 2.94 -18.84
CA LYS A 89 12.46 3.63 -17.56
C LYS A 89 13.22 2.70 -16.62
N PRO A 90 13.94 3.25 -15.62
CA PRO A 90 14.60 2.45 -14.60
C PRO A 90 13.56 1.61 -13.85
N LEU A 91 13.67 0.29 -13.98
CA LEU A 91 12.89 -0.69 -13.24
C LEU A 91 13.71 -1.22 -12.08
N TYR A 92 13.03 -1.51 -10.98
CA TYR A 92 13.62 -2.09 -9.78
C TYR A 92 12.95 -3.42 -9.47
N TYR A 93 13.73 -4.34 -8.92
CA TYR A 93 13.25 -5.68 -8.55
C TYR A 93 13.19 -5.83 -7.04
N ASN A 94 12.00 -6.05 -6.49
CA ASN A 94 11.81 -6.39 -5.08
C ASN A 94 11.94 -7.90 -4.90
N LYS A 95 13.01 -8.34 -4.23
CA LYS A 95 13.28 -9.77 -3.96
C LYS A 95 12.28 -10.40 -2.98
N TRP A 96 11.63 -9.62 -2.12
CA TRP A 96 10.72 -10.11 -1.10
C TRP A 96 9.33 -10.38 -1.68
N THR A 97 8.83 -9.47 -2.51
CA THR A 97 7.51 -9.62 -3.16
C THR A 97 7.57 -10.33 -4.52
N ASP A 98 8.76 -10.51 -5.11
CA ASP A 98 8.93 -10.99 -6.50
C ASP A 98 8.18 -10.10 -7.50
N ILE A 99 8.35 -8.77 -7.37
CA ILE A 99 7.66 -7.78 -8.22
C ILE A 99 8.67 -6.83 -8.87
N LEU A 100 8.37 -6.46 -10.12
CA LEU A 100 9.02 -5.35 -10.84
C LEU A 100 8.17 -4.08 -10.75
N PHE A 101 8.81 -2.96 -10.42
CA PHE A 101 8.11 -1.68 -10.26
C PHE A 101 8.96 -0.50 -10.75
N TYR A 102 8.29 0.61 -11.03
CA TYR A 102 8.91 1.93 -11.26
C TYR A 102 9.01 2.71 -9.95
N ASP A 103 9.93 3.69 -9.88
CA ASP A 103 10.21 4.54 -8.71
C ASP A 103 8.99 4.78 -7.79
N ILE A 104 9.18 4.48 -6.50
CA ILE A 104 8.18 4.10 -5.50
C ILE A 104 7.59 5.31 -4.78
N ARG A 105 8.01 6.52 -5.16
CA ARG A 105 7.65 7.75 -4.44
C ARG A 105 6.15 7.87 -4.20
N ASP A 106 5.32 7.51 -5.18
CA ASP A 106 3.86 7.57 -5.05
C ASP A 106 3.27 6.54 -4.08
N ASP A 107 3.84 5.33 -3.98
CA ASP A 107 3.34 4.25 -3.11
C ASP A 107 3.57 4.57 -1.62
N ILE A 108 4.67 5.26 -1.30
CA ILE A 108 4.97 5.72 0.06
C ILE A 108 3.90 6.71 0.56
N PHE A 109 3.48 7.66 -0.29
CA PHE A 109 2.42 8.62 0.08
C PHE A 109 1.08 7.94 0.30
N VAL A 110 0.72 6.97 -0.54
CA VAL A 110 -0.51 6.18 -0.38
C VAL A 110 -0.50 5.43 0.95
N ARG A 111 0.61 4.77 1.30
CA ARG A 111 0.76 4.07 2.58
C ARG A 111 0.68 5.02 3.78
N ALA A 112 1.35 6.17 3.70
CA ALA A 112 1.28 7.20 4.74
C ALA A 112 -0.15 7.73 4.91
N GLY A 113 -0.90 7.89 3.81
CA GLY A 113 -2.32 8.25 3.82
C GLY A 113 -3.17 7.22 4.57
N PHE A 114 -3.01 5.94 4.25
CA PHE A 114 -3.72 4.87 4.96
C PHE A 114 -3.39 4.84 6.46
N LEU A 115 -2.11 4.95 6.83
CA LEU A 115 -1.70 5.01 8.24
C LEU A 115 -2.32 6.21 8.97
N SER A 116 -2.42 7.37 8.29
CA SER A 116 -3.04 8.58 8.83
C SER A 116 -4.53 8.38 9.09
N ILE A 117 -5.25 7.74 8.16
CA ILE A 117 -6.67 7.37 8.33
C ILE A 117 -6.82 6.41 9.52
N GLY A 118 -5.90 5.46 9.65
CA GLY A 118 -5.90 4.54 10.78
C GLY A 118 -5.73 5.21 12.12
N LEU A 119 -4.77 6.13 12.23
CA LEU A 119 -4.57 6.92 13.43
C LEU A 119 -5.82 7.74 13.77
N LEU A 120 -6.43 8.38 12.76
CA LEU A 120 -7.63 9.18 12.92
C LEU A 120 -8.82 8.32 13.41
N SER A 121 -8.96 7.09 12.89
CA SER A 121 -9.99 6.15 13.34
C SER A 121 -9.86 5.79 14.83
N ILE A 122 -8.63 5.59 15.31
CA ILE A 122 -8.33 5.28 16.71
C ILE A 122 -8.66 6.51 17.59
N ILE A 123 -8.27 7.70 17.16
CA ILE A 123 -8.55 8.97 17.86
C ILE A 123 -10.07 9.20 17.98
N CYS A 124 -10.82 9.04 16.89
CA CYS A 124 -12.27 9.19 16.89
C CYS A 124 -12.95 8.21 17.87
N MET A 125 -12.56 6.94 17.85
CA MET A 125 -13.12 5.95 18.79
C MET A 125 -12.74 6.25 20.24
N TYR A 126 -11.52 6.73 20.50
CA TYR A 126 -11.09 7.13 21.83
C TYR A 126 -11.91 8.30 22.37
N HIS A 127 -12.12 9.34 21.56
CA HIS A 127 -12.98 10.47 21.92
C HIS A 127 -14.43 10.05 22.14
N TYR A 128 -14.96 9.13 21.32
CA TYR A 128 -16.30 8.57 21.49
C TYR A 128 -16.45 7.90 22.86
N ILE A 129 -15.52 7.03 23.26
CA ILE A 129 -15.53 6.41 24.60
C ILE A 129 -15.43 7.46 25.71
N LYS A 130 -14.53 8.44 25.57
CA LYS A 130 -14.33 9.48 26.58
C LYS A 130 -15.60 10.31 26.77
N GLY A 131 -16.28 10.70 25.70
CA GLY A 131 -17.56 11.41 25.74
C GLY A 131 -18.69 10.58 26.38
N TYR A 132 -18.73 9.28 26.10
CA TYR A 132 -19.67 8.34 26.71
C TYR A 132 -19.49 8.18 28.25
N HIS A 133 -18.32 8.54 28.78
CA HIS A 133 -18.05 8.63 30.22
C HIS A 133 -18.21 10.05 30.80
N GLY A 134 -17.93 11.10 30.03
CA GLY A 134 -18.00 12.49 30.49
C GLY A 134 -19.42 13.05 30.67
N GLY A 135 -20.43 12.48 30.01
CA GLY A 135 -21.84 12.86 30.16
C GLY A 135 -22.61 12.15 31.28
N LYS A 136 -21.92 11.45 32.19
CA LYS A 136 -22.52 10.73 33.33
C LYS A 136 -22.14 11.31 34.70
N GLN A 137 -21.75 12.58 34.76
CA GLN A 137 -21.71 13.34 36.01
C GLN A 137 -22.86 14.33 36.02
#